data_AF-A0A0I9S7V7-F1
#
_entry.id   AF-A0A0I9S7V7-F1
#
_cell.length_a   1.000
_cell.length_b   1.000
_cell.length_c   1.000
_cell.angle_alpha   90.00
_cell.angle_beta   90.00
_cell.angle_gamma   90.00
#
_symmetry.space_group_name_H-M   'P 1'
#
loop_
_entity.id
_entity.type
_entity.pdbx_description
1 polymer ?
#
loop_
_entity_poly.entity_id
_entity_poly.type
_entity_poly.pdbx_seq_one_letter_code
_entity_poly.pdbx_strand_id
1 'polypeptide(L)'
;MQTKEIEKYIFLLGGHDLEMQVIAQILADRNVIFKDNHLQWDNALLSQYEEDMQQYGNKEPFIIYGVELKEDVTPPTNYIRIDHHNNYATYPSALEQVASILNYTLNRYQSLVAANDKAYIPGMQKIGASSEEINLIRLEDRKAQGITKNDEILAQEVIKNGIEKIGGLYVIFTTINRFSPICDRLYPYEKLLIYTPDELIYYGKGVNSIKKILELYIPTSHIFWGGGLNGFIGIECHYLTTNEILNIVEQIKQLES
;
A
#
# COMPACT_ATOMS: atom_id res chain seq x y z
N MET A 1 -19.35 -36.69 21.39
CA MET A 1 -18.30 -36.10 20.53
C MET A 1 -18.98 -35.06 19.65
N GLN A 2 -18.83 -33.77 19.96
CA GLN A 2 -19.20 -32.71 19.03
C GLN A 2 -18.22 -32.80 17.85
N THR A 3 -18.71 -33.13 16.66
CA THR A 3 -18.02 -32.84 15.41
C THR A 3 -17.75 -31.34 15.41
N LYS A 4 -16.48 -30.95 15.57
CA LYS A 4 -16.05 -29.57 15.38
C LYS A 4 -16.42 -29.23 13.93
N GLU A 5 -17.43 -28.38 13.73
CA GLU A 5 -17.77 -27.94 12.38
C GLU A 5 -16.51 -27.33 11.77
N ILE A 6 -16.14 -27.80 10.58
CA ILE A 6 -14.99 -27.29 9.85
C ILE A 6 -15.44 -25.95 9.28
N GLU A 7 -15.03 -24.86 9.91
CA GLU A 7 -15.17 -23.51 9.37
C GLU A 7 -14.63 -23.49 7.94
N LYS A 8 -15.38 -22.86 7.03
CA LYS A 8 -14.99 -22.71 5.63
C LYS A 8 -14.60 -21.27 5.35
N TYR A 9 -13.31 -21.04 5.19
CA TYR A 9 -12.79 -19.71 4.89
C TYR A 9 -12.99 -19.37 3.42
N ILE A 10 -13.47 -18.16 3.17
CA ILE A 10 -13.41 -17.50 1.87
C ILE A 10 -12.69 -16.17 2.00
N PHE A 11 -11.72 -15.93 1.12
CA PHE A 11 -10.96 -14.68 1.07
C PHE A 11 -11.41 -13.84 -0.12
N LEU A 12 -11.68 -12.56 0.09
CA LEU A 12 -11.99 -11.57 -0.94
C LEU A 12 -10.80 -10.61 -1.02
N LEU A 13 -10.12 -10.57 -2.17
CA LEU A 13 -8.83 -9.90 -2.31
C LEU A 13 -8.99 -8.46 -2.83
N GLY A 14 -8.34 -7.51 -2.15
CA GLY A 14 -8.23 -6.09 -2.53
C GLY A 14 -6.91 -5.78 -3.24
N GLY A 15 -6.48 -4.51 -3.18
CA GLY A 15 -5.21 -3.95 -3.69
C GLY A 15 -4.29 -4.86 -4.51
N HIS A 16 -4.23 -4.66 -5.84
CA HIS A 16 -3.41 -5.49 -6.72
C HIS A 16 -1.93 -5.08 -6.73
N ASP A 17 -1.16 -5.59 -5.78
CA ASP A 17 0.29 -5.50 -5.72
C ASP A 17 0.95 -6.87 -5.48
N LEU A 18 2.24 -6.89 -5.15
CA LEU A 18 2.96 -8.14 -4.94
C LEU A 18 2.50 -8.89 -3.69
N GLU A 19 2.09 -8.18 -2.63
CA GLU A 19 1.58 -8.85 -1.44
C GLU A 19 0.33 -9.65 -1.79
N MET A 20 -0.59 -9.04 -2.54
CA MET A 20 -1.82 -9.70 -2.93
C MET A 20 -1.61 -10.90 -3.84
N GLN A 21 -0.68 -10.81 -4.80
CA GLN A 21 -0.33 -11.96 -5.65
C GLN A 21 0.23 -13.13 -4.83
N VAL A 22 1.02 -12.84 -3.80
CA VAL A 22 1.56 -13.87 -2.89
C VAL A 22 0.47 -14.47 -2.01
N ILE A 23 -0.47 -13.66 -1.51
CA ILE A 23 -1.65 -14.14 -0.78
C ILE A 23 -2.48 -15.09 -1.66
N ALA A 24 -2.78 -14.69 -2.90
CA ALA A 24 -3.53 -15.51 -3.85
C ALA A 24 -2.84 -16.86 -4.10
N GLN A 25 -1.51 -16.87 -4.26
CA GLN A 25 -0.74 -18.10 -4.45
C GLN A 25 -0.83 -19.03 -3.22
N ILE A 26 -0.68 -18.51 -2.00
CA ILE A 26 -0.81 -19.30 -0.77
C ILE A 26 -2.19 -19.92 -0.66
N LEU A 27 -3.24 -19.16 -0.97
CA LEU A 27 -4.63 -19.63 -0.93
C LEU A 27 -4.85 -20.74 -1.95
N ALA A 28 -4.35 -20.57 -3.18
CA ALA A 28 -4.42 -21.57 -4.24
C ALA A 28 -3.69 -22.87 -3.86
N ASP A 29 -2.43 -22.78 -3.39
CA ASP A 29 -1.62 -23.95 -3.02
C ASP A 29 -2.25 -24.76 -1.87
N ARG A 30 -3.03 -24.10 -1.00
CA ARG A 30 -3.71 -24.71 0.13
C ARG A 30 -5.16 -25.10 -0.16
N ASN A 31 -5.63 -24.93 -1.39
CA ASN A 31 -7.02 -25.19 -1.81
C ASN A 31 -8.06 -24.44 -0.93
N VAL A 32 -7.72 -23.22 -0.53
CA VAL A 32 -8.64 -22.32 0.20
C VAL A 32 -9.47 -21.56 -0.84
N ILE A 33 -10.76 -21.35 -0.56
CA ILE A 33 -11.65 -20.61 -1.47
C ILE A 33 -11.26 -19.13 -1.42
N PHE A 34 -11.07 -18.51 -2.58
CA PHE A 34 -10.84 -17.08 -2.67
C PHE A 34 -11.40 -16.48 -3.96
N LYS A 35 -11.56 -15.16 -3.95
CA LYS A 35 -11.99 -14.34 -5.07
C LYS A 35 -11.04 -13.17 -5.24
N ASP A 36 -10.56 -13.01 -6.46
CA ASP A 36 -9.65 -11.95 -6.85
C ASP A 36 -10.21 -11.29 -8.11
N ASN A 37 -10.84 -10.12 -7.93
CA ASN A 37 -11.35 -9.30 -9.03
C ASN A 37 -10.25 -8.38 -9.61
N HIS A 38 -8.99 -8.57 -9.20
CA HIS A 38 -7.83 -7.77 -9.58
C HIS A 38 -8.03 -6.27 -9.32
N LEU A 39 -8.65 -5.96 -8.18
CA LEU A 39 -8.95 -4.60 -7.77
C LEU A 39 -7.67 -3.83 -7.49
N GLN A 40 -7.57 -2.63 -8.04
CA GLN A 40 -6.52 -1.67 -7.72
C GLN A 40 -6.84 -0.95 -6.40
N TRP A 41 -5.86 -0.28 -5.82
CA TRP A 41 -6.01 0.43 -4.54
C TRP A 41 -7.13 1.48 -4.54
N ASP A 42 -7.38 2.14 -5.67
CA ASP A 42 -8.42 3.16 -5.83
C ASP A 42 -9.84 2.57 -5.96
N ASN A 43 -9.97 1.27 -6.28
CA ASN A 43 -11.25 0.60 -6.48
C ASN A 43 -11.44 -0.70 -5.66
N ALA A 44 -10.56 -0.96 -4.68
CA ALA A 44 -10.64 -2.07 -3.72
C ALA A 44 -11.80 -1.89 -2.73
N LEU A 45 -13.04 -1.93 -3.23
CA LEU A 45 -14.26 -1.74 -2.47
C LEU A 45 -14.92 -3.09 -2.16
N LEU A 46 -15.50 -3.23 -0.96
CA LEU A 46 -16.21 -4.44 -0.57
C LEU A 46 -17.43 -4.70 -1.47
N SER A 47 -18.09 -3.65 -1.95
CA SER A 47 -19.20 -3.76 -2.92
C SER A 47 -18.84 -4.46 -4.23
N GLN A 48 -17.57 -4.53 -4.61
CA GLN A 48 -17.13 -5.28 -5.80
C GLN A 48 -17.33 -6.79 -5.66
N TYR A 49 -17.63 -7.27 -4.45
CA TYR A 49 -17.90 -8.68 -4.14
C TYR A 49 -19.36 -8.91 -3.72
N GLU A 50 -20.30 -8.12 -4.24
CA GLU A 50 -21.73 -8.25 -3.87
C GLU A 50 -22.27 -9.67 -4.07
N GLU A 51 -21.99 -10.30 -5.20
CA GLU A 51 -22.46 -11.66 -5.51
C GLU A 51 -21.91 -12.69 -4.49
N ASP A 52 -20.63 -12.58 -4.13
CA ASP A 52 -20.01 -13.45 -3.14
C ASP A 52 -20.57 -13.20 -1.74
N MET A 53 -20.84 -11.95 -1.37
CA MET A 53 -21.51 -11.62 -0.11
C MET A 53 -22.94 -12.16 -0.06
N GLN A 54 -23.69 -12.13 -1.16
CA GLN A 54 -25.01 -12.76 -1.25
C GLN A 54 -24.90 -14.30 -1.15
N GLN A 55 -23.85 -14.89 -1.72
CA GLN A 55 -23.64 -16.32 -1.73
C GLN A 55 -23.23 -16.89 -0.36
N TYR A 56 -22.30 -16.23 0.35
CA TYR A 56 -21.66 -16.76 1.57
C TYR A 56 -21.96 -15.94 2.84
N GLY A 57 -22.49 -14.73 2.73
CA GLY A 57 -22.76 -13.85 3.86
C GLY A 57 -23.87 -14.38 4.76
N ASN A 58 -23.67 -14.26 6.07
CA ASN A 58 -24.58 -14.69 7.13
C ASN A 58 -24.96 -16.19 7.05
N LYS A 59 -24.09 -17.03 6.45
CA LYS A 59 -24.35 -18.45 6.22
C LYS A 59 -23.26 -19.30 6.86
N GLU A 60 -23.65 -20.18 7.76
CA GLU A 60 -22.77 -21.21 8.29
C GLU A 60 -22.44 -22.27 7.21
N PRO A 61 -21.23 -22.87 7.21
CA PRO A 61 -20.12 -22.65 8.15
C PRO A 61 -19.09 -21.62 7.63
N PHE A 62 -19.50 -20.64 6.82
CA PHE A 62 -18.57 -19.76 6.12
C PHE A 62 -18.10 -18.58 6.98
N ILE A 63 -16.81 -18.27 6.88
CA ILE A 63 -16.22 -17.02 7.39
C ILE A 63 -15.60 -16.29 6.20
N ILE A 64 -15.96 -15.01 6.03
CA ILE A 64 -15.48 -14.16 4.95
C ILE A 64 -14.34 -13.30 5.48
N TYR A 65 -13.18 -13.39 4.86
CA TYR A 65 -12.05 -12.49 5.11
C TYR A 65 -11.92 -11.49 3.96
N GLY A 66 -12.16 -10.20 4.22
CA GLY A 66 -11.90 -9.14 3.25
C GLY A 66 -10.49 -8.59 3.44
N VAL A 67 -9.64 -8.80 2.44
CA VAL A 67 -8.22 -8.43 2.47
C VAL A 67 -8.07 -7.07 1.79
N GLU A 68 -7.79 -6.04 2.57
CA GLU A 68 -7.52 -4.67 2.08
C GLU A 68 -8.66 -4.05 1.28
N LEU A 69 -9.89 -4.38 1.68
CA LEU A 69 -11.11 -3.81 1.10
C LEU A 69 -11.62 -2.64 1.93
N LYS A 70 -11.96 -1.54 1.26
CA LYS A 70 -12.74 -0.46 1.84
C LYS A 70 -14.19 -0.90 1.99
N GLU A 71 -14.68 -0.92 3.23
CA GLU A 71 -16.08 -1.20 3.57
C GLU A 71 -16.98 -0.02 3.19
N ASP A 72 -17.35 0.05 1.91
CA ASP A 72 -18.28 1.04 1.34
C ASP A 72 -19.75 0.60 1.46
N VAL A 73 -19.98 -0.65 1.83
CA VAL A 73 -21.28 -1.25 2.15
C VAL A 73 -21.22 -1.92 3.52
N THR A 74 -22.39 -2.20 4.12
CA THR A 74 -22.44 -2.91 5.41
C THR A 74 -22.00 -4.37 5.22
N PRO A 75 -20.91 -4.82 5.89
CA PRO A 75 -20.46 -6.20 5.79
C PRO A 75 -21.44 -7.17 6.50
N PRO A 76 -21.52 -8.44 6.08
CA PRO A 76 -22.29 -9.46 6.78
C PRO A 76 -21.68 -9.79 8.16
N THR A 77 -22.44 -10.44 9.04
CA THR A 77 -22.02 -10.70 10.43
C THR A 77 -20.86 -11.70 10.55
N ASN A 78 -20.63 -12.51 9.52
CA ASN A 78 -19.53 -13.46 9.41
C ASN A 78 -18.31 -12.92 8.64
N TYR A 79 -18.20 -11.59 8.49
CA TYR A 79 -17.09 -10.91 7.83
C TYR A 79 -16.01 -10.48 8.84
N ILE A 80 -14.75 -10.68 8.46
CA ILE A 80 -13.57 -10.26 9.19
C ILE A 80 -12.66 -9.47 8.24
N ARG A 81 -12.32 -8.24 8.62
CA ARG A 81 -11.37 -7.41 7.88
C ARG A 81 -9.93 -7.90 8.13
N ILE A 82 -9.13 -7.90 7.08
CA ILE A 82 -7.66 -7.99 7.11
C ILE A 82 -7.12 -6.71 6.47
N ASP A 83 -6.36 -5.92 7.21
CA ASP A 83 -5.83 -4.63 6.76
C ASP A 83 -4.65 -4.21 7.66
N HIS A 84 -3.76 -3.36 7.16
CA HIS A 84 -2.69 -2.72 7.91
C HIS A 84 -2.39 -1.28 7.44
N HIS A 85 -3.35 -0.61 6.78
CA HIS A 85 -3.22 0.76 6.31
C HIS A 85 -3.92 1.77 7.23
N ASN A 86 -3.55 3.05 7.15
CA ASN A 86 -4.18 4.15 7.86
C ASN A 86 -4.29 3.91 9.39
N ASN A 87 -5.50 3.67 9.90
CA ASN A 87 -5.77 3.39 11.32
C ASN A 87 -5.26 2.00 11.76
N TYR A 88 -5.01 1.10 10.82
CA TYR A 88 -4.51 -0.26 11.05
C TYR A 88 -2.99 -0.37 10.84
N ALA A 89 -2.27 0.74 10.63
CA ALA A 89 -0.82 0.81 10.40
C ALA A 89 0.08 0.11 11.44
N THR A 90 -0.49 -0.29 12.58
CA THR A 90 0.23 -1.01 13.64
C THR A 90 0.09 -2.54 13.54
N TYR A 91 -0.78 -3.05 12.68
CA TYR A 91 -1.05 -4.47 12.54
C TYR A 91 0.07 -5.19 11.77
N PRO A 92 0.15 -6.54 11.84
CA PRO A 92 0.91 -7.32 10.87
C PRO A 92 0.43 -7.03 9.44
N SER A 93 1.29 -7.25 8.43
CA SER A 93 0.87 -7.08 7.03
C SER A 93 -0.30 -8.02 6.68
N ALA A 94 -1.02 -7.78 5.58
CA ALA A 94 -2.15 -8.64 5.25
C ALA A 94 -1.68 -10.08 4.99
N LEU A 95 -0.50 -10.26 4.39
CA LEU A 95 0.13 -11.57 4.21
C LEU A 95 0.44 -12.28 5.54
N GLU A 96 0.95 -11.55 6.54
CA GLU A 96 1.18 -12.11 7.88
C GLU A 96 -0.12 -12.54 8.57
N GLN A 97 -1.20 -11.76 8.42
CA GLN A 97 -2.52 -12.07 8.97
C GLN A 97 -3.12 -13.32 8.31
N VAL A 98 -3.10 -13.40 6.97
CA VAL A 98 -3.56 -14.58 6.22
C VAL A 98 -2.77 -15.83 6.61
N ALA A 99 -1.44 -15.72 6.71
CA ALA A 99 -0.60 -16.83 7.13
C ALA A 99 -0.96 -17.33 8.54
N SER A 100 -1.23 -16.42 9.48
CA SER A 100 -1.68 -16.77 10.83
C SER A 100 -3.02 -17.51 10.82
N ILE A 101 -4.00 -17.04 10.04
CA ILE A 101 -5.34 -17.67 9.94
C ILE A 101 -5.21 -19.11 9.41
N LEU A 102 -4.34 -19.31 8.41
CA LEU A 102 -4.13 -20.62 7.79
C LEU A 102 -3.16 -21.52 8.55
N ASN A 103 -2.65 -21.07 9.71
CA ASN A 103 -1.56 -21.69 10.46
C ASN A 103 -0.38 -22.07 9.54
N TYR A 104 0.02 -21.12 8.70
CA TYR A 104 1.05 -21.24 7.68
C TYR A 104 2.28 -20.43 8.08
N THR A 105 3.47 -21.01 7.92
CA THR A 105 4.74 -20.33 8.18
C THR A 105 5.27 -19.74 6.88
N LEU A 106 5.45 -18.41 6.86
CA LEU A 106 6.05 -17.72 5.72
C LEU A 106 7.47 -18.21 5.46
N ASN A 107 7.80 -18.44 4.19
CA ASN A 107 9.18 -18.67 3.76
C ASN A 107 9.93 -17.33 3.62
N ARG A 108 11.24 -17.39 3.34
CA ARG A 108 12.09 -16.19 3.23
C ARG A 108 11.56 -15.16 2.24
N TYR A 109 11.16 -15.61 1.05
CA TYR A 109 10.62 -14.73 0.01
C TYR A 109 9.34 -14.04 0.50
N GLN A 110 8.40 -14.79 1.07
CA GLN A 110 7.14 -14.25 1.58
C GLN A 110 7.35 -13.29 2.76
N SER A 111 8.31 -13.57 3.65
CA SER A 111 8.69 -12.64 4.72
C SER A 111 9.28 -11.34 4.19
N LEU A 112 10.01 -11.37 3.06
CA LEU A 112 10.51 -10.16 2.41
C LEU A 112 9.38 -9.36 1.76
N VAL A 113 8.40 -10.02 1.13
CA VAL A 113 7.21 -9.37 0.58
C VAL A 113 6.42 -8.67 1.69
N ALA A 114 6.11 -9.36 2.78
CA ALA A 114 5.44 -8.76 3.95
C ALA A 114 6.22 -7.56 4.54
N ALA A 115 7.56 -7.66 4.60
CA ALA A 115 8.40 -6.58 5.10
C ALA A 115 8.45 -5.37 4.14
N ASN A 116 8.46 -5.63 2.83
CA ASN A 116 8.40 -4.61 1.78
C ASN A 116 7.08 -3.85 1.85
N ASP A 117 5.97 -4.57 1.95
CA ASP A 117 4.65 -3.97 1.99
C ASP A 117 4.46 -3.10 3.26
N LYS A 118 4.84 -3.64 4.43
CA LYS A 118 4.71 -2.93 5.70
C LYS A 118 5.59 -1.67 5.84
N ALA A 119 6.82 -1.75 5.36
CA ALA A 119 7.86 -0.78 5.70
C ALA A 119 8.91 -0.57 4.61
N TYR A 120 8.62 -0.96 3.37
CA TYR A 120 9.44 -0.74 2.19
C TYR A 120 10.86 -1.34 2.33
N ILE A 121 11.86 -0.76 1.66
CA ILE A 121 13.27 -1.17 1.74
C ILE A 121 13.77 -1.24 3.20
N PRO A 122 13.50 -0.26 4.10
CA PRO A 122 13.87 -0.36 5.52
C PRO A 122 13.32 -1.61 6.23
N GLY A 123 12.10 -2.04 5.91
CA GLY A 123 11.49 -3.25 6.45
C GLY A 123 12.29 -4.50 6.11
N MET A 124 12.64 -4.66 4.83
CA MET A 124 13.46 -5.77 4.35
C MET A 124 14.88 -5.75 4.96
N GLN A 125 15.51 -4.57 5.04
CA GLN A 125 16.83 -4.43 5.67
C GLN A 125 16.81 -4.85 7.14
N LYS A 126 15.73 -4.52 7.88
CA LYS A 126 15.58 -4.86 9.30
C LYS A 126 15.58 -6.38 9.53
N ILE A 127 15.09 -7.16 8.57
CA ILE A 127 15.12 -8.63 8.61
C ILE A 127 16.34 -9.23 7.90
N GLY A 128 17.36 -8.42 7.65
CA GLY A 128 18.65 -8.85 7.10
C GLY A 128 18.61 -9.19 5.61
N ALA A 129 17.81 -8.49 4.80
CA ALA A 129 17.81 -8.64 3.35
C ALA A 129 19.12 -8.15 2.72
N SER A 130 19.63 -8.92 1.77
CA SER A 130 20.71 -8.51 0.86
C SER A 130 20.22 -7.48 -0.16
N SER A 131 21.15 -6.79 -0.81
CA SER A 131 20.81 -5.86 -1.90
C SER A 131 20.15 -6.58 -3.07
N GLU A 132 20.55 -7.82 -3.36
CA GLU A 132 19.96 -8.66 -4.40
C GLU A 132 18.51 -9.02 -4.09
N GLU A 133 18.22 -9.44 -2.85
CA GLU A 133 16.85 -9.73 -2.39
C GLU A 133 15.97 -8.48 -2.46
N ILE A 134 16.47 -7.34 -1.98
CA ILE A 134 15.74 -6.07 -2.03
C ILE A 134 15.43 -5.70 -3.48
N ASN A 135 16.42 -5.74 -4.37
CA ASN A 135 16.23 -5.39 -5.78
C ASN A 135 15.23 -6.30 -6.48
N LEU A 136 15.25 -7.61 -6.16
CA LEU A 136 14.29 -8.57 -6.69
C LEU A 136 12.86 -8.22 -6.25
N ILE A 137 12.62 -8.12 -4.95
CA ILE A 137 11.29 -7.86 -4.39
C ILE A 137 10.75 -6.51 -4.87
N ARG A 138 11.59 -5.48 -4.88
CA ARG A 138 11.21 -4.15 -5.38
C ARG A 138 10.84 -4.18 -6.86
N LEU A 139 11.60 -4.91 -7.68
CA LEU A 139 11.28 -5.05 -9.10
C LEU A 139 9.97 -5.81 -9.32
N GLU A 140 9.71 -6.87 -8.56
CA GLU A 140 8.49 -7.66 -8.65
C GLU A 140 7.27 -6.87 -8.16
N ASP A 141 7.41 -6.10 -7.10
CA ASP A 141 6.36 -5.21 -6.58
C ASP A 141 5.97 -4.14 -7.59
N ARG A 142 6.96 -3.49 -8.20
CA ARG A 142 6.71 -2.54 -9.29
C ARG A 142 6.01 -3.22 -10.47
N LYS A 143 6.43 -4.42 -10.85
CA LYS A 143 5.76 -5.17 -11.93
C LYS A 143 4.31 -5.52 -11.58
N ALA A 144 4.05 -5.97 -10.36
CA ALA A 144 2.70 -6.31 -9.88
C ALA A 144 1.76 -5.10 -9.92
N GLN A 145 2.27 -3.92 -9.54
CA GLN A 145 1.55 -2.64 -9.65
C GLN A 145 1.38 -2.18 -11.11
N GLY A 146 1.95 -2.87 -12.09
CA GLY A 146 1.86 -2.54 -13.52
C GLY A 146 2.90 -1.55 -14.04
N ILE A 147 3.99 -1.30 -13.29
CA ILE A 147 5.09 -0.44 -13.75
C ILE A 147 5.70 -1.04 -15.02
N THR A 148 5.74 -0.24 -16.09
CA THR A 148 6.31 -0.62 -17.37
C THR A 148 7.78 -0.24 -17.47
N LYS A 149 8.47 -0.79 -18.49
CA LYS A 149 9.84 -0.36 -18.83
C LYS A 149 9.90 1.14 -19.19
N ASN A 150 8.84 1.69 -19.77
CA ASN A 150 8.79 3.10 -20.11
C ASN A 150 8.72 3.97 -18.84
N ASP A 151 7.93 3.56 -17.85
CA ASP A 151 7.87 4.25 -16.54
C ASP A 151 9.24 4.26 -15.85
N GLU A 152 9.99 3.15 -15.92
CA GLU A 152 11.34 3.03 -15.40
C GLU A 152 12.36 3.97 -16.08
N ILE A 153 12.16 4.25 -17.38
CA ILE A 153 12.99 5.20 -18.15
C ILE A 153 12.60 6.63 -17.78
N LEU A 154 11.30 6.95 -17.79
CA LEU A 154 10.81 8.28 -17.45
C LEU A 154 11.21 8.69 -16.03
N ALA A 155 11.17 7.77 -15.06
CA ALA A 155 11.64 8.05 -13.70
C ALA A 155 13.13 8.45 -13.65
N GLN A 156 13.98 7.86 -14.49
CA GLN A 156 15.39 8.25 -14.60
C GLN A 156 15.54 9.63 -15.22
N GLU A 157 14.73 9.95 -16.23
CA GLU A 157 14.72 11.26 -16.85
C GLU A 157 14.29 12.35 -15.88
N VAL A 158 13.24 12.10 -15.08
CA VAL A 158 12.77 13.02 -14.02
C VAL A 158 13.89 13.31 -13.02
N ILE A 159 14.54 12.25 -12.51
CA ILE A 159 15.67 12.37 -11.58
C ILE A 159 16.83 13.17 -12.20
N LYS A 160 17.10 12.98 -13.49
CA LYS A 160 18.18 13.68 -14.21
C LYS A 160 17.85 15.13 -14.52
N ASN A 161 16.59 15.44 -14.84
CA ASN A 161 16.14 16.74 -15.33
C ASN A 161 15.95 17.77 -14.21
N GLY A 162 15.83 17.33 -12.95
CA GLY A 162 15.96 18.24 -11.82
C GLY A 162 15.39 17.66 -10.53
N ILE A 163 16.25 17.57 -9.52
CA ILE A 163 15.85 17.38 -8.14
C ILE A 163 16.27 18.61 -7.38
N GLU A 164 15.31 19.27 -6.74
CA GLU A 164 15.61 20.35 -5.81
C GLU A 164 15.95 19.74 -4.45
N LYS A 165 17.00 20.25 -3.80
CA LYS A 165 17.41 19.78 -2.47
C LYS A 165 17.47 20.95 -1.51
N ILE A 166 16.66 20.87 -0.44
CA ILE A 166 16.59 21.86 0.63
C ILE A 166 16.84 21.14 1.95
N GLY A 167 18.01 21.38 2.56
CA GLY A 167 18.42 20.62 3.74
C GLY A 167 18.42 19.11 3.49
N GLY A 168 17.61 18.38 4.26
CA GLY A 168 17.41 16.92 4.15
C GLY A 168 16.29 16.49 3.20
N LEU A 169 15.58 17.43 2.57
CA LEU A 169 14.44 17.19 1.69
C LEU A 169 14.85 17.19 0.22
N TYR A 170 14.49 16.12 -0.47
CA TYR A 170 14.45 16.06 -1.93
C TYR A 170 13.05 16.45 -2.41
N VAL A 171 12.98 17.36 -3.37
CA VAL A 171 11.72 17.83 -3.97
C VAL A 171 11.76 17.56 -5.48
N ILE A 172 10.71 16.89 -5.97
CA ILE A 172 10.60 16.45 -7.36
C ILE A 172 9.23 16.81 -7.89
N PHE A 173 9.23 17.65 -8.93
CA PHE A 173 8.09 17.81 -9.80
C PHE A 173 8.13 16.76 -10.92
N THR A 174 6.99 16.15 -11.24
CA THR A 174 6.88 15.23 -12.36
C THR A 174 5.49 15.25 -12.99
N THR A 175 5.36 14.64 -14.17
CA THR A 175 4.08 14.39 -14.85
C THR A 175 3.79 12.88 -14.99
N ILE A 176 4.61 12.03 -14.39
CA ILE A 176 4.34 10.59 -14.32
C ILE A 176 3.55 10.29 -13.04
N ASN A 177 2.60 9.37 -13.10
CA ASN A 177 1.67 9.12 -11.97
C ASN A 177 2.04 7.84 -11.20
N ARG A 178 3.30 7.39 -11.33
CA ARG A 178 3.84 6.15 -10.76
C ARG A 178 5.19 6.45 -10.13
N PHE A 179 5.21 6.64 -8.82
CA PHE A 179 6.39 7.17 -8.11
C PHE A 179 7.36 6.13 -7.58
N SER A 180 6.96 4.86 -7.45
CA SER A 180 7.82 3.81 -6.90
C SER A 180 9.18 3.67 -7.64
N PRO A 181 9.29 3.85 -8.98
CA PRO A 181 10.60 3.84 -9.64
C PRO A 181 11.50 5.03 -9.25
N ILE A 182 10.92 6.18 -8.88
CA ILE A 182 11.66 7.35 -8.38
C ILE A 182 12.14 7.08 -6.95
N CYS A 183 11.24 6.65 -6.07
CA CYS A 183 11.55 6.35 -4.67
C CYS A 183 12.70 5.34 -4.55
N ASP A 184 12.62 4.24 -5.30
CA ASP A 184 13.61 3.15 -5.27
C ASP A 184 15.02 3.61 -5.69
N ARG A 185 15.13 4.57 -6.60
CA ARG A 185 16.42 5.09 -7.09
C ARG A 185 17.04 6.15 -6.19
N LEU A 186 16.21 6.88 -5.44
CA LEU A 186 16.68 7.92 -4.53
C LEU A 186 16.95 7.38 -3.12
N TYR A 187 16.49 6.18 -2.83
CA TYR A 187 16.75 5.54 -1.55
C TYR A 187 18.27 5.28 -1.37
N PRO A 188 18.86 5.58 -0.20
CA PRO A 188 18.22 6.13 0.99
C PRO A 188 18.02 7.66 0.93
N TYR A 189 16.84 8.11 1.35
CA TYR A 189 16.52 9.52 1.60
C TYR A 189 15.93 9.70 3.00
N GLU A 190 16.14 10.87 3.61
CA GLU A 190 15.53 11.21 4.90
C GLU A 190 14.10 11.72 4.71
N LYS A 191 13.91 12.58 3.71
CA LYS A 191 12.64 13.19 3.33
C LYS A 191 12.59 13.32 1.80
N LEU A 192 11.47 12.95 1.20
CA LEU A 192 11.24 13.05 -0.24
C LEU A 192 9.82 13.55 -0.47
N LEU A 193 9.69 14.61 -1.26
CA LEU A 193 8.43 15.16 -1.73
C LEU A 193 8.37 14.98 -3.23
N ILE A 194 7.38 14.24 -3.71
CA ILE A 194 7.06 14.10 -5.14
C ILE A 194 5.69 14.70 -5.35
N TYR A 195 5.56 15.56 -6.37
CA TYR A 195 4.28 16.15 -6.72
C TYR A 195 4.12 16.30 -8.24
N THR A 196 2.87 16.26 -8.66
CA THR A 196 2.39 16.52 -10.02
C THR A 196 1.46 17.74 -9.98
N PRO A 197 0.83 18.14 -11.10
CA PRO A 197 -0.19 19.19 -11.06
C PRO A 197 -1.46 18.84 -10.26
N ASP A 198 -1.66 17.58 -9.90
CA ASP A 198 -2.90 17.01 -9.35
C ASP A 198 -2.72 16.03 -8.17
N GLU A 199 -1.48 15.67 -7.83
CA GLU A 199 -1.14 14.74 -6.74
C GLU A 199 0.11 15.22 -5.99
N LEU A 200 0.18 14.91 -4.70
CA LEU A 200 1.34 15.16 -3.86
C LEU A 200 1.51 14.00 -2.89
N ILE A 201 2.73 13.45 -2.83
CA ILE A 201 3.11 12.45 -1.83
C ILE A 201 4.43 12.82 -1.18
N TYR A 202 4.42 12.79 0.14
CA TYR A 202 5.59 12.97 0.99
C TYR A 202 6.00 11.65 1.63
N TYR A 203 7.29 11.37 1.65
CA TYR A 203 7.91 10.17 2.21
C TYR A 203 8.97 10.53 3.23
N GLY A 204 9.08 9.74 4.29
CA GLY A 204 10.18 9.81 5.27
C GLY A 204 9.82 10.53 6.56
N LYS A 205 10.82 11.16 7.20
CA LYS A 205 10.64 11.76 8.53
C LYS A 205 9.69 12.94 8.50
N GLY A 206 8.90 13.12 9.56
CA GLY A 206 8.07 14.32 9.73
C GLY A 206 6.68 14.25 9.09
N VAL A 207 6.22 13.07 8.65
CA VAL A 207 4.86 12.85 8.10
C VAL A 207 3.74 13.43 8.96
N ASN A 208 3.88 13.44 10.29
CA ASN A 208 2.88 14.04 11.19
C ASN A 208 2.79 15.58 11.06
N SER A 209 3.90 16.26 10.76
CA SER A 209 3.88 17.70 10.48
C SER A 209 3.23 17.97 9.13
N ILE A 210 3.52 17.13 8.14
CA ILE A 210 2.90 17.21 6.81
C ILE A 210 1.39 16.97 6.89
N LYS A 211 0.95 15.99 7.68
CA LYS A 211 -0.47 15.72 7.94
C LYS A 211 -1.20 16.97 8.43
N LYS A 212 -0.62 17.68 9.41
CA LYS A 212 -1.20 18.92 9.94
C LYS A 212 -1.31 20.01 8.88
N ILE A 213 -0.36 20.10 7.94
CA ILE A 213 -0.44 21.03 6.81
C ILE A 213 -1.59 20.61 5.89
N LEU A 214 -1.65 19.34 5.48
CA LEU A 214 -2.69 18.84 4.57
C LEU A 214 -4.10 19.01 5.15
N GLU A 215 -4.28 18.80 6.45
CA GLU A 215 -5.56 18.98 7.16
C GLU A 215 -6.07 20.43 7.18
N LEU A 216 -5.23 21.43 6.83
CA LEU A 216 -5.68 22.82 6.62
C LEU A 216 -6.36 23.02 5.26
N TYR A 217 -6.09 22.13 4.30
CA TYR A 217 -6.56 22.25 2.92
C TYR A 217 -7.67 21.26 2.60
N ILE A 218 -7.58 20.03 3.14
CA ILE A 218 -8.45 18.94 2.75
C ILE A 218 -8.95 18.15 3.98
N PRO A 219 -10.19 17.61 3.95
CA PRO A 219 -10.67 16.70 4.97
C PRO A 219 -9.78 15.45 5.07
N THR A 220 -9.59 14.94 6.30
CA THR A 220 -8.75 13.74 6.54
C THR A 220 -9.19 12.51 5.73
N SER A 221 -10.45 12.44 5.28
CA SER A 221 -10.96 11.37 4.42
C SER A 221 -10.31 11.31 3.03
N HIS A 222 -9.68 12.39 2.58
CA HIS A 222 -8.96 12.49 1.30
C HIS A 222 -7.43 12.44 1.47
N ILE A 223 -6.96 12.14 2.68
CA ILE A 223 -5.54 11.93 3.00
C ILE A 223 -5.32 10.44 3.20
N PHE A 224 -4.32 9.86 2.53
CA PHE A 224 -3.89 8.49 2.78
C PHE A 224 -2.49 8.46 3.38
N TRP A 225 -2.22 7.49 4.26
CA TRP A 225 -0.90 7.31 4.87
C TRP A 225 -0.59 5.86 5.22
N GLY A 226 0.69 5.53 5.25
CA GLY A 226 1.18 4.17 5.53
C GLY A 226 2.67 4.15 5.89
N GLY A 227 3.23 2.97 6.14
CA GLY A 227 4.68 2.80 6.36
C GLY A 227 5.23 3.23 7.74
N GLY A 228 4.37 3.50 8.72
CA GLY A 228 4.77 3.82 10.10
C GLY A 228 5.34 5.23 10.31
N LEU A 229 6.19 5.40 11.33
CA LEU A 229 6.68 6.72 11.80
C LEU A 229 7.42 7.53 10.73
N ASN A 230 8.14 6.84 9.84
CA ASN A 230 8.89 7.44 8.72
C ASN A 230 8.36 6.94 7.37
N GLY A 231 7.05 6.69 7.31
CA GLY A 231 6.38 6.15 6.14
C GLY A 231 6.07 7.21 5.10
N PHE A 232 4.84 7.22 4.60
CA PHE A 232 4.39 8.16 3.58
C PHE A 232 3.02 8.75 3.90
N ILE A 233 2.74 9.90 3.31
CA ILE A 233 1.45 10.57 3.36
C ILE A 233 1.19 11.26 2.01
N GLY A 234 -0.02 11.10 1.49
CA GLY A 234 -0.42 11.68 0.22
C GLY A 234 -1.88 12.10 0.23
N ILE A 235 -2.30 12.71 -0.88
CA ILE A 235 -3.65 13.19 -1.12
C ILE A 235 -4.28 12.39 -2.27
N GLU A 236 -5.59 12.17 -2.20
CA GLU A 236 -6.32 11.60 -3.33
C GLU A 236 -6.14 12.47 -4.60
N CYS A 237 -5.85 11.81 -5.72
CA CYS A 237 -5.58 12.49 -6.98
C CYS A 237 -6.76 13.38 -7.41
N HIS A 238 -6.46 14.53 -8.01
CA HIS A 238 -7.41 15.53 -8.48
C HIS A 238 -8.26 16.23 -7.40
N TYR A 239 -7.99 16.00 -6.11
CA TYR A 239 -8.73 16.68 -5.05
C TYR A 239 -8.36 18.17 -4.93
N LEU A 240 -7.09 18.51 -5.16
CA LEU A 240 -6.57 19.87 -5.11
C LEU A 240 -6.26 20.42 -6.50
N THR A 241 -6.39 21.73 -6.63
CA THR A 241 -5.89 22.45 -7.82
C THR A 241 -4.36 22.52 -7.82
N THR A 242 -3.77 22.70 -9.00
CA THR A 242 -2.31 22.90 -9.13
C THR A 242 -1.77 24.03 -8.26
N ASN A 243 -2.51 25.13 -8.13
CA ASN A 243 -2.08 26.26 -7.30
C ASN A 243 -2.09 25.92 -5.81
N GLU A 244 -3.06 25.14 -5.34
CA GLU A 244 -3.09 24.67 -3.95
C GLU A 244 -1.94 23.72 -3.67
N ILE A 245 -1.65 22.78 -4.58
CA ILE A 245 -0.48 21.89 -4.48
C ILE A 245 0.81 22.72 -4.39
N LEU A 246 1.01 23.69 -5.27
CA LEU A 246 2.19 24.57 -5.23
C LEU A 246 2.32 25.33 -3.90
N ASN A 247 1.21 25.85 -3.37
CA ASN A 247 1.21 26.53 -2.07
C ASN A 247 1.57 25.58 -0.90
N ILE A 248 1.13 24.32 -0.97
CA ILE A 248 1.48 23.29 0.03
C ILE A 248 2.96 22.92 -0.10
N VAL A 249 3.46 22.72 -1.33
CA VAL A 249 4.88 22.44 -1.59
C VAL A 249 5.76 23.52 -0.98
N GLU A 250 5.46 24.79 -1.20
CA GLU A 250 6.24 25.90 -0.64
C GLU A 250 6.20 25.94 0.90
N GLN A 251 5.06 25.60 1.53
CA GLN A 251 5.00 25.46 2.99
C GLN A 251 5.87 24.30 3.50
N ILE A 252 5.88 23.17 2.80
CA ILE A 252 6.73 22.03 3.17
C ILE A 252 8.21 22.42 3.06
N LYS A 253 8.60 23.13 1.98
CA LYS A 253 9.97 23.63 1.81
C LYS A 253 10.39 24.58 2.94
N GLN A 254 9.48 25.42 3.41
CA GLN A 254 9.75 26.35 4.53
C GLN A 254 9.99 25.65 5.87
N LEU A 255 9.53 24.41 6.07
CA LEU A 255 9.85 23.63 7.26
C LEU A 255 11.33 23.19 7.32
N GLU A 256 12.01 23.18 6.17
CA GLU A 256 13.40 22.73 6.01
C GLU A 256 14.41 23.88 5.90
N SER A 257 13.91 25.12 5.80
CA SER A 257 14.70 26.36 5.70
C SER A 257 15.02 26.92 7.08
#